data_AF-A0A7C4P707-F1
#
_entry.id   AF-A0A7C4P707-F1
#
_cell.length_a   1.000
_cell.length_b   1.000
_cell.length_c   1.000
_cell.angle_alpha   90.00
_cell.angle_beta   90.00
_cell.angle_gamma   90.00
#
_symmetry.space_group_name_H-M   'P 1'
#
loop_
_entity.id
_entity.type
_entity.pdbx_description
1 polymer ?
#
loop_
_entity_poly.entity_id
_entity_poly.type
_entity_poly.pdbx_seq_one_letter_code
_entity_poly.pdbx_strand_id
1 'polypeptide(L)'
;MVLIILTYFSVLFFLILIISKAYKLASSPVHLRWELYPVPHESKEKAAYGGSKLEEVNWWTKRHKKNLLGELTAMFSEIAFLKAVYEHNKDLWFGSYPFHFGLYLFIVNLFLMIIAGILNIIGIKINSEASGFWGFYFIILNIILWTGSTVGLIGSIRIMFSRIVDKDLSLYSTPSHYFNIFIIGMLYLTALLWLITQSQPVEQMITYYSSIFSFSINYSLPFIGILHTLIALFLFLYIPFTHMTHFFTKFFTYHKVRWEDEPNVKGSKMQEKIAKQLQNPVTWAAPHIGADGKKNWIAIVTQPINKEDLDVK
;
A
#
# COMPACT_ATOMS: atom_id res chain seq x y z
N MET A 1 31.73 1.55 -2.45
CA MET A 1 31.49 0.17 -2.95
C MET A 1 30.41 -0.56 -2.15
N VAL A 2 30.60 -0.80 -0.85
CA VAL A 2 29.66 -1.55 0.02
C VAL A 2 28.21 -1.04 -0.09
N LEU A 3 28.01 0.28 -0.01
CA LEU A 3 26.67 0.89 -0.06
C LEU A 3 25.94 0.61 -1.39
N ILE A 4 26.65 0.55 -2.52
CA ILE A 4 26.04 0.21 -3.83
C ILE A 4 25.62 -1.26 -3.85
N ILE A 5 26.48 -2.17 -3.35
CA ILE A 5 26.17 -3.60 -3.28
C ILE A 5 24.92 -3.83 -2.43
N LEU A 6 24.85 -3.18 -1.26
CA LEU A 6 23.68 -3.22 -0.39
C LEU A 6 22.43 -2.68 -1.09
N THR A 7 22.55 -1.64 -1.91
CA THR A 7 21.42 -1.12 -2.68
C THR A 7 20.90 -2.11 -3.71
N TYR A 8 21.78 -2.70 -4.52
CA TYR A 8 21.36 -3.73 -5.48
C TYR A 8 20.71 -4.91 -4.78
N PHE A 9 21.32 -5.40 -3.69
CA PHE A 9 20.77 -6.49 -2.90
C PHE A 9 19.38 -6.15 -2.35
N SER A 10 19.23 -4.97 -1.73
CA SER A 10 17.98 -4.55 -1.10
C SER A 10 16.85 -4.36 -2.12
N VAL A 11 17.16 -3.73 -3.26
CA VAL A 11 16.19 -3.53 -4.36
C VAL A 11 15.78 -4.88 -4.98
N LEU A 12 16.75 -5.75 -5.28
CA LEU A 12 16.46 -7.06 -5.85
C LEU A 12 15.58 -7.89 -4.92
N PHE A 13 15.94 -7.94 -3.64
CA PHE A 13 15.18 -8.70 -2.65
C PHE A 13 13.78 -8.12 -2.42
N PHE A 14 13.65 -6.79 -2.35
CA PHE A 14 12.36 -6.12 -2.29
C PHE A 14 11.47 -6.48 -3.47
N LEU A 15 11.98 -6.44 -4.70
CA LEU A 15 11.22 -6.80 -5.89
C LEU A 15 10.75 -8.25 -5.86
N ILE A 16 11.63 -9.20 -5.52
CA ILE A 16 11.29 -10.63 -5.41
C ILE A 16 10.14 -10.83 -4.39
N LEU A 17 10.23 -10.21 -3.22
CA LEU A 17 9.23 -10.37 -2.17
C LEU A 17 7.89 -9.73 -2.53
N ILE A 18 7.90 -8.55 -3.15
CA ILE A 18 6.68 -7.88 -3.59
C ILE A 18 6.00 -8.70 -4.69
N ILE A 19 6.75 -9.20 -5.68
CA ILE A 19 6.21 -10.07 -6.74
C ILE A 19 5.63 -11.35 -6.14
N SER A 20 6.36 -12.00 -5.22
CA SER A 20 5.87 -13.21 -4.52
C SER A 20 4.56 -12.94 -3.77
N LYS A 21 4.45 -11.83 -3.06
CA LYS A 21 3.23 -11.42 -2.36
C LYS A 21 2.09 -11.08 -3.31
N ALA A 22 2.37 -10.34 -4.39
CA ALA A 22 1.38 -10.01 -5.40
C ALA A 22 0.83 -11.29 -6.06
N TYR A 23 1.72 -12.25 -6.39
CA TYR A 23 1.32 -13.55 -6.91
C TYR A 23 0.46 -14.33 -5.91
N LYS A 24 0.86 -14.41 -4.64
CA LYS A 24 0.09 -15.08 -3.58
C LYS A 24 -1.29 -14.47 -3.41
N LEU A 25 -1.41 -13.13 -3.44
CA LEU A 25 -2.69 -12.44 -3.35
C LEU A 25 -3.56 -12.69 -4.58
N ALA A 26 -2.98 -12.65 -5.78
CA ALA A 26 -3.70 -12.90 -7.03
C ALA A 26 -4.17 -14.35 -7.17
N SER A 27 -3.44 -15.31 -6.60
CA SER A 27 -3.77 -16.74 -6.60
C SER A 27 -4.60 -17.20 -5.40
N SER A 28 -4.92 -16.29 -4.47
CA SER A 28 -5.73 -16.62 -3.29
C SER A 28 -7.15 -17.06 -3.69
N PRO A 29 -7.80 -17.93 -2.88
CA PRO A 29 -9.22 -18.25 -3.04
C PRO A 29 -10.11 -17.00 -3.08
N VAL A 30 -11.31 -17.16 -3.60
CA VAL A 30 -12.34 -16.11 -3.61
C VAL A 30 -12.61 -15.76 -2.15
N HIS A 31 -12.40 -14.48 -1.82
CA HIS A 31 -12.58 -13.98 -0.46
C HIS A 31 -14.07 -13.73 -0.16
N LEU A 32 -14.38 -13.46 1.11
CA LEU A 32 -15.68 -12.96 1.50
C LEU A 32 -15.93 -11.62 0.79
N ARG A 33 -17.02 -11.52 0.01
CA ARG A 33 -17.40 -10.31 -0.72
C ARG A 33 -18.22 -9.45 0.21
N TRP A 34 -17.65 -8.33 0.66
CA TRP A 34 -18.30 -7.47 1.64
C TRP A 34 -19.31 -6.50 1.01
N GLU A 35 -19.19 -6.23 -0.31
CA GLU A 35 -20.07 -5.32 -1.06
C GLU A 35 -20.39 -4.04 -0.25
N LEU A 36 -19.35 -3.38 0.31
CA LEU A 36 -19.55 -2.27 1.23
C LEU A 36 -20.03 -1.03 0.47
N TYR A 37 -21.31 -0.71 0.67
CA TYR A 37 -21.96 0.45 0.09
C TYR A 37 -21.44 1.77 0.69
N PRO A 38 -21.45 2.88 -0.09
CA PRO A 38 -21.77 2.95 -1.51
C PRO A 38 -20.71 2.26 -2.39
N VAL A 39 -21.16 1.54 -3.44
CA VAL A 39 -20.28 0.89 -4.42
C VAL A 39 -19.93 1.91 -5.53
N PRO A 40 -18.68 2.39 -5.64
CA PRO A 40 -18.37 3.55 -6.50
C PRO A 40 -18.46 3.27 -8.00
N HIS A 41 -18.42 2.00 -8.42
CA HIS A 41 -18.59 1.61 -9.82
C HIS A 41 -20.05 1.44 -10.22
N GLU A 42 -21.02 1.65 -9.34
CA GLU A 42 -22.43 1.78 -9.71
C GLU A 42 -22.69 3.09 -10.50
N SER A 43 -23.90 3.22 -11.04
CA SER A 43 -24.30 4.48 -11.70
C SER A 43 -24.20 5.65 -10.70
N LYS A 44 -23.89 6.86 -11.18
CA LYS A 44 -23.73 8.04 -10.31
C LYS A 44 -24.97 8.29 -9.45
N GLU A 45 -26.15 8.11 -10.02
CA GLU A 45 -27.44 8.25 -9.34
C GLU A 45 -27.55 7.26 -8.18
N LYS A 46 -27.25 5.98 -8.41
CA LYS A 46 -27.30 4.93 -7.37
C LYS A 46 -26.25 5.13 -6.29
N ALA A 47 -25.01 5.38 -6.69
CA ALA A 47 -23.91 5.59 -5.76
C ALA A 47 -24.17 6.79 -4.81
N ALA A 48 -24.93 7.81 -5.25
CA ALA A 48 -25.23 8.99 -4.45
C ALA A 48 -26.10 8.71 -3.21
N TYR A 49 -27.02 7.75 -3.28
CA TYR A 49 -27.85 7.35 -2.14
C TYR A 49 -27.43 6.01 -1.52
N GLY A 50 -26.32 5.44 -1.97
CA GLY A 50 -25.83 4.15 -1.49
C GLY A 50 -26.55 2.93 -2.07
N GLY A 51 -27.19 3.11 -3.23
CA GLY A 51 -27.96 2.07 -3.87
C GLY A 51 -27.14 0.99 -4.58
N SER A 52 -27.84 -0.05 -5.01
CA SER A 52 -27.26 -1.26 -5.61
C SER A 52 -27.94 -1.64 -6.92
N LYS A 53 -27.25 -2.39 -7.78
CA LYS A 53 -27.92 -3.21 -8.79
C LYS A 53 -29.00 -4.14 -8.22
N LEU A 54 -28.88 -4.56 -6.95
CA LEU A 54 -29.86 -5.44 -6.29
C LEU A 54 -31.25 -4.82 -6.17
N GLU A 55 -31.38 -3.50 -6.31
CA GLU A 55 -32.67 -2.79 -6.33
C GLU A 55 -33.42 -2.97 -7.65
N GLU A 56 -32.71 -3.36 -8.72
CA GLU A 56 -33.36 -3.59 -9.99
C GLU A 56 -34.02 -4.96 -10.04
N VAL A 57 -35.30 -4.98 -10.41
CA VAL A 57 -36.00 -6.23 -10.71
C VAL A 57 -35.27 -6.96 -11.83
N ASN A 58 -35.06 -8.27 -11.63
CA ASN A 58 -34.31 -9.14 -12.54
C ASN A 58 -32.90 -8.62 -12.85
N TRP A 59 -32.22 -7.97 -11.90
CA TRP A 59 -30.86 -7.44 -12.11
C TRP A 59 -29.88 -8.46 -12.70
N TRP A 60 -30.03 -9.75 -12.38
CA TRP A 60 -29.15 -10.82 -12.87
C TRP A 60 -29.25 -11.07 -14.39
N THR A 61 -30.31 -10.59 -15.07
CA THR A 61 -30.45 -10.69 -16.53
C THR A 61 -29.89 -9.47 -17.26
N LYS A 62 -29.57 -8.39 -16.53
CA LYS A 62 -29.15 -7.11 -17.11
C LYS A 62 -27.63 -6.99 -17.16
N ARG A 63 -27.13 -6.29 -18.19
CA ARG A 63 -25.72 -5.95 -18.31
C ARG A 63 -25.40 -4.73 -17.46
N HIS A 64 -24.71 -4.94 -16.35
CA HIS A 64 -24.24 -3.86 -15.48
C HIS A 64 -23.02 -3.16 -16.10
N LYS A 65 -23.10 -1.84 -16.23
CA LYS A 65 -21.97 -1.01 -16.67
C LYS A 65 -21.22 -0.53 -15.43
N LYS A 66 -19.96 -0.95 -15.29
CA LYS A 66 -19.09 -0.47 -14.21
C LYS A 66 -18.56 0.93 -14.53
N ASN A 67 -18.74 1.86 -13.61
CA ASN A 67 -18.15 3.19 -13.65
C ASN A 67 -16.72 3.16 -13.10
N LEU A 68 -15.76 2.75 -13.95
CA LEU A 68 -14.34 2.64 -13.58
C LEU A 68 -13.75 3.99 -13.13
N LEU A 69 -14.23 5.11 -13.67
CA LEU A 69 -13.80 6.44 -13.26
C LEU A 69 -14.24 6.76 -11.82
N GLY A 70 -15.47 6.38 -11.45
CA GLY A 70 -15.97 6.51 -10.08
C GLY A 70 -15.14 5.69 -9.09
N GLU A 71 -14.85 4.45 -9.45
CA GLU A 71 -14.00 3.54 -8.69
C GLU A 71 -12.59 4.10 -8.46
N LEU A 72 -11.92 4.52 -9.54
CA LEU A 72 -10.58 5.11 -9.47
C LEU A 72 -10.57 6.40 -8.65
N THR A 73 -11.57 7.26 -8.81
CA THR A 73 -11.67 8.52 -8.05
C THR A 73 -11.88 8.26 -6.55
N ALA A 74 -12.71 7.27 -6.20
CA ALA A 74 -12.92 6.87 -4.82
C ALA A 74 -11.65 6.27 -4.20
N MET A 75 -10.95 5.38 -4.92
CA MET A 75 -9.67 4.82 -4.47
C MET A 75 -8.61 5.91 -4.30
N PHE A 76 -8.48 6.79 -5.28
CA PHE A 76 -7.52 7.89 -5.22
C PHE A 76 -7.80 8.78 -4.01
N SER A 77 -9.06 9.16 -3.78
CA SER A 77 -9.42 10.00 -2.64
C SER A 77 -9.10 9.32 -1.30
N GLU A 78 -9.38 8.02 -1.21
CA GLU A 78 -9.14 7.22 -0.02
C GLU A 78 -7.64 7.01 0.27
N ILE A 79 -6.79 6.98 -0.75
CA ILE A 79 -5.35 6.79 -0.57
C ILE A 79 -4.62 8.13 -0.44
N ALA A 80 -4.86 9.06 -1.37
CA ALA A 80 -4.19 10.34 -1.41
C ALA A 80 -4.54 11.21 -0.19
N PHE A 81 -5.81 11.23 0.23
CA PHE A 81 -6.28 12.11 1.31
C PHE A 81 -6.65 11.38 2.61
N LEU A 82 -6.55 10.05 2.65
CA LEU A 82 -7.02 9.24 3.78
C LEU A 82 -8.48 9.57 4.14
N LYS A 83 -9.34 9.67 3.13
CA LYS A 83 -10.71 10.19 3.24
C LYS A 83 -11.51 9.54 4.38
N ALA A 84 -11.49 8.21 4.51
CA ALA A 84 -12.21 7.53 5.59
C ALA A 84 -11.72 7.94 6.99
N VAL A 85 -10.42 8.19 7.16
CA VAL A 85 -9.87 8.68 8.44
C VAL A 85 -10.32 10.12 8.66
N TYR A 86 -10.32 10.96 7.63
CA TYR A 86 -10.84 12.33 7.74
C TYR A 86 -12.33 12.37 8.14
N GLU A 87 -13.15 11.49 7.58
CA GLU A 87 -14.60 11.47 7.83
C GLU A 87 -14.95 10.88 9.21
N HIS A 88 -14.23 9.84 9.64
CA HIS A 88 -14.58 9.09 10.86
C HIS A 88 -13.69 9.38 12.08
N ASN A 89 -12.49 9.92 11.89
CA ASN A 89 -11.57 10.28 12.98
C ASN A 89 -10.63 11.43 12.58
N LYS A 90 -11.17 12.65 12.62
CA LYS A 90 -10.43 13.88 12.26
C LYS A 90 -9.18 14.10 13.11
N ASP A 91 -9.22 13.78 14.39
CA ASP A 91 -8.09 13.97 15.29
C ASP A 91 -6.89 13.09 14.91
N LEU A 92 -7.16 11.84 14.54
CA LEU A 92 -6.14 10.93 14.01
C LEU A 92 -5.67 11.36 12.61
N TRP A 93 -6.54 11.96 11.80
CA TRP A 93 -6.20 12.45 10.46
C TRP A 93 -5.11 13.52 10.50
N PHE A 94 -5.15 14.45 11.46
CA PHE A 94 -4.12 15.50 11.60
C PHE A 94 -2.70 14.96 11.86
N GLY A 95 -2.56 13.74 12.38
CA GLY A 95 -1.27 13.06 12.41
C GLY A 95 -1.03 12.19 11.17
N SER A 96 -2.05 11.42 10.79
CA SER A 96 -1.97 10.41 9.73
C SER A 96 -1.71 11.00 8.36
N TYR A 97 -2.38 12.10 8.01
CA TYR A 97 -2.23 12.69 6.69
C TYR A 97 -0.83 13.30 6.49
N PRO A 98 -0.29 14.17 7.37
CA PRO A 98 1.08 14.66 7.25
C PRO A 98 2.13 13.55 7.15
N PHE A 99 1.99 12.47 7.93
CA PHE A 99 2.86 11.31 7.87
C PHE A 99 2.85 10.65 6.48
N HIS A 100 1.67 10.32 5.95
CA HIS A 100 1.57 9.66 4.64
C HIS A 100 1.95 10.62 3.50
N PHE A 101 1.54 11.88 3.59
CA PHE A 101 1.88 12.89 2.60
C PHE A 101 3.40 13.08 2.49
N GLY A 102 4.12 13.13 3.61
CA GLY A 102 5.58 13.13 3.62
C GLY A 102 6.18 11.89 2.92
N LEU A 103 5.60 10.71 3.14
CA LEU A 103 6.02 9.49 2.46
C LEU A 103 5.76 9.55 0.94
N TYR A 104 4.59 10.06 0.53
CA TYR A 104 4.24 10.23 -0.88
C TYR A 104 5.22 11.17 -1.57
N LEU A 105 5.56 12.29 -0.93
CA LEU A 105 6.58 13.21 -1.42
C LEU A 105 7.94 12.53 -1.55
N PHE A 106 8.36 11.70 -0.58
CA PHE A 106 9.62 10.94 -0.68
C PHE A 106 9.62 9.93 -1.82
N ILE A 107 8.51 9.22 -2.04
CA ILE A 107 8.36 8.28 -3.17
C ILE A 107 8.45 9.03 -4.50
N VAL A 108 7.71 10.14 -4.65
CA VAL A 108 7.78 10.98 -5.85
C VAL A 108 9.20 11.50 -6.05
N ASN A 109 9.82 12.02 -5.00
CA ASN A 109 11.19 12.55 -5.07
C ASN A 109 12.21 11.48 -5.45
N LEU A 110 12.08 10.25 -4.94
CA LEU A 110 12.91 9.12 -5.31
C LEU A 110 12.87 8.88 -6.82
N PHE A 111 11.68 8.79 -7.42
CA PHE A 111 11.55 8.59 -8.86
C PHE A 111 12.11 9.76 -9.67
N LEU A 112 11.85 11.00 -9.25
CA LEU A 112 12.41 12.18 -9.91
C LEU A 112 13.94 12.20 -9.78
N MET A 113 14.51 11.92 -8.62
CA MET A 113 15.97 11.86 -8.46
C MET A 113 16.63 10.72 -9.25
N ILE A 114 15.95 9.58 -9.42
CA ILE A 114 16.42 8.51 -10.32
C ILE A 114 16.46 9.02 -11.76
N ILE A 115 15.41 9.71 -12.22
CA ILE A 115 15.39 10.33 -13.56
C ILE A 115 16.54 11.33 -13.69
N ALA A 116 16.71 12.24 -12.71
CA ALA A 116 17.83 13.18 -12.66
C ALA A 116 19.18 12.46 -12.75
N GLY A 117 19.33 11.34 -12.03
CA GLY A 117 20.54 10.53 -12.02
C GLY A 117 20.86 9.92 -13.39
N ILE A 118 19.84 9.44 -14.11
CA ILE A 118 19.97 8.92 -15.49
C ILE A 118 20.31 10.07 -16.46
N LEU A 119 19.66 11.24 -16.31
CA LEU A 119 19.93 12.42 -17.13
C LEU A 119 21.38 12.92 -16.98
N ASN A 120 21.92 12.87 -15.75
CA ASN A 120 23.33 13.18 -15.48
C ASN A 120 24.29 12.26 -16.25
N ILE A 121 23.95 10.97 -16.42
CA ILE A 121 24.79 10.01 -17.15
C ILE A 121 24.89 10.38 -18.64
N ILE A 122 23.80 10.88 -19.23
CA ILE A 122 23.77 11.29 -20.64
C ILE A 122 24.28 12.74 -20.84
N GLY A 123 24.84 13.37 -19.82
CA GLY A 123 25.49 14.68 -19.88
C GLY A 123 24.61 15.88 -19.51
N ILE A 124 23.35 15.67 -19.13
CA ILE A 124 22.46 16.74 -18.67
C ILE A 124 22.66 16.94 -17.16
N LYS A 125 23.40 17.99 -16.79
CA LYS A 125 23.72 18.31 -15.40
C LYS A 125 22.52 18.89 -14.65
N ILE A 126 21.94 18.11 -13.74
CA ILE A 126 20.89 18.54 -12.82
C ILE A 126 21.54 18.88 -11.47
N ASN A 127 21.96 20.12 -11.32
CA ASN A 127 22.65 20.61 -10.12
C ASN A 127 22.21 22.04 -9.77
N SER A 128 22.82 22.59 -8.73
CA SER A 128 22.57 23.96 -8.24
C SER A 128 22.88 25.07 -9.27
N GLU A 129 23.75 24.79 -10.23
CA GLU A 129 24.16 25.73 -11.29
C GLU A 129 23.30 25.62 -12.56
N ALA A 130 22.42 24.61 -12.62
CA ALA A 130 21.55 24.41 -13.76
C ALA A 130 20.58 25.59 -13.91
N SER A 131 20.37 26.03 -15.15
CA SER A 131 19.45 27.12 -15.48
C SER A 131 18.27 26.62 -16.31
N GLY A 132 17.28 27.50 -16.53
CA GLY A 132 16.08 27.17 -17.30
C GLY A 132 15.26 26.03 -16.69
N PHE A 133 14.79 25.12 -17.54
CA PHE A 133 13.95 23.99 -17.13
C PHE A 133 14.66 23.06 -16.12
N TRP A 134 15.96 22.80 -16.30
CA TRP A 134 16.72 21.90 -15.41
C TRP A 134 17.00 22.52 -14.04
N GLY A 135 17.22 23.84 -13.99
CA GLY A 135 17.26 24.58 -12.73
C GLY A 135 15.92 24.56 -11.99
N PHE A 136 14.81 24.77 -12.69
CA PHE A 136 13.46 24.62 -12.13
C PHE A 136 13.23 23.22 -11.58
N TYR A 137 13.62 22.18 -12.34
CA TYR A 137 13.53 20.80 -11.91
C TYR A 137 14.32 20.52 -10.63
N PHE A 138 15.56 21.01 -10.54
CA PHE A 138 16.38 20.90 -9.32
C PHE A 138 15.75 21.61 -8.11
N ILE A 139 15.13 22.78 -8.32
CA ILE A 139 14.39 23.50 -7.27
C ILE A 139 13.21 22.66 -6.78
N ILE A 140 12.45 22.04 -7.69
CA ILE A 140 11.32 21.16 -7.34
C ILE A 140 11.77 19.97 -6.49
N LEU A 141 12.88 19.31 -6.85
CA LEU A 141 13.45 18.22 -6.04
C LEU A 141 13.76 18.67 -4.61
N ASN A 142 14.32 19.87 -4.45
CA ASN A 142 14.61 20.44 -3.14
C ASN A 142 13.33 20.74 -2.36
N ILE A 143 12.35 21.42 -2.97
CA ILE A 143 11.08 21.76 -2.33
C ILE A 143 10.36 20.50 -1.85
N ILE A 144 10.31 19.46 -2.68
CA ILE A 144 9.67 18.19 -2.32
C ILE A 144 10.41 17.53 -1.15
N LEU A 145 11.74 17.50 -1.16
CA LEU A 145 12.52 16.90 -0.07
C LEU A 145 12.34 17.66 1.26
N TRP A 146 12.41 18.99 1.24
CA TRP A 146 12.17 19.85 2.41
C TRP A 146 10.76 19.67 2.97
N THR A 147 9.76 19.75 2.09
CA THR A 147 8.35 19.61 2.49
C THR A 147 8.09 18.21 3.03
N GLY A 148 8.53 17.17 2.32
CA GLY A 148 8.32 15.79 2.70
C GLY A 148 8.96 15.42 4.04
N SER A 149 10.21 15.87 4.26
CA SER A 149 10.93 15.61 5.51
C SER A 149 10.31 16.36 6.70
N THR A 150 9.95 17.63 6.52
CA THR A 150 9.37 18.44 7.60
C THR A 150 7.97 17.97 7.97
N VAL A 151 7.07 17.87 6.98
CA VAL A 151 5.66 17.48 7.21
C VAL A 151 5.57 16.03 7.67
N GLY A 152 6.36 15.13 7.08
CA GLY A 152 6.43 13.73 7.48
C GLY A 152 6.93 13.55 8.92
N LEU A 153 7.94 14.32 9.33
CA LEU A 153 8.46 14.27 10.70
C LEU A 153 7.41 14.75 11.72
N ILE A 154 6.75 15.88 11.45
CA ILE A 154 5.65 16.38 12.29
C ILE A 154 4.54 15.34 12.42
N GLY A 155 4.13 14.74 11.29
CA GLY A 155 3.15 13.65 11.27
C GLY A 155 3.58 12.43 12.10
N SER A 156 4.85 12.03 11.98
CA SER A 156 5.41 10.90 12.73
C SER A 156 5.35 11.13 14.23
N ILE A 157 5.75 12.32 14.69
CA ILE A 157 5.69 12.72 16.10
C ILE A 157 4.24 12.73 16.58
N ARG A 158 3.32 13.33 15.80
CA ARG A 158 1.91 13.42 16.17
C ARG A 158 1.26 12.05 16.30
N ILE A 159 1.43 11.14 15.34
CA ILE A 159 0.83 9.79 15.42
C ILE A 159 1.46 8.99 16.55
N MET A 160 2.80 9.07 16.73
CA MET A 160 3.48 8.39 17.83
C MET A 160 2.88 8.83 19.16
N PHE A 161 2.76 10.15 19.36
CA PHE A 161 2.15 10.72 20.55
C PHE A 161 0.69 10.28 20.73
N SER A 162 -0.13 10.36 19.68
CA SER A 162 -1.52 9.90 19.72
C SER A 162 -1.62 8.44 20.15
N ARG A 163 -0.77 7.54 19.64
CA ARG A 163 -0.82 6.11 20.03
C ARG A 163 -0.43 5.85 21.48
N ILE A 164 0.40 6.70 22.07
CA ILE A 164 0.83 6.59 23.47
C ILE A 164 -0.24 7.14 24.42
N VAL A 165 -0.85 8.26 24.06
CA VAL A 165 -1.73 9.04 24.97
C VAL A 165 -3.20 8.65 24.85
N ASP A 166 -3.67 8.37 23.63
CA ASP A 166 -5.05 7.97 23.40
C ASP A 166 -5.22 6.50 23.82
N LYS A 167 -5.98 6.29 24.90
CA LYS A 167 -6.22 4.96 25.46
C LYS A 167 -6.92 4.05 24.45
N ASP A 168 -7.90 4.57 23.72
CA ASP A 168 -8.67 3.79 22.76
C ASP A 168 -7.76 3.34 21.61
N LEU A 169 -6.88 4.23 21.13
CA LEU A 169 -5.90 3.89 20.08
C LEU A 169 -4.78 2.96 20.59
N SER A 170 -4.38 3.10 21.86
CA SER A 170 -3.32 2.29 22.47
C SER A 170 -3.73 0.81 22.56
N LEU A 171 -5.02 0.52 22.81
CA LEU A 171 -5.57 -0.84 22.89
C LEU A 171 -5.44 -1.62 21.57
N TYR A 172 -5.45 -0.91 20.43
CA TYR A 172 -5.28 -1.49 19.10
C TYR A 172 -3.86 -1.32 18.54
N SER A 173 -2.90 -0.90 19.36
CA SER A 173 -1.52 -0.65 18.93
C SER A 173 -0.57 -1.79 19.34
N THR A 174 0.08 -2.43 18.37
CA THR A 174 1.11 -3.45 18.61
C THR A 174 2.50 -2.84 18.62
N PRO A 175 3.53 -3.49 19.20
CA PRO A 175 4.92 -3.00 19.18
C PRO A 175 5.43 -2.66 17.77
N SER A 176 4.97 -3.41 16.77
CA SER A 176 5.31 -3.16 15.36
C SER A 176 4.81 -1.79 14.86
N HIS A 177 3.67 -1.30 15.33
CA HIS A 177 3.16 0.02 14.95
C HIS A 177 4.08 1.13 15.42
N TYR A 178 4.55 1.07 16.67
CA TYR A 178 5.50 2.02 17.22
C TYR A 178 6.84 1.96 16.47
N PHE A 179 7.37 0.75 16.24
CA PHE A 179 8.61 0.59 15.49
C PHE A 179 8.51 1.14 14.06
N ASN A 180 7.42 0.88 13.35
CA ASN A 180 7.17 1.38 12.00
C ASN A 180 7.17 2.92 11.96
N ILE A 181 6.45 3.56 12.89
CA ILE A 181 6.41 5.02 12.98
C ILE A 181 7.79 5.57 13.33
N PHE A 182 8.50 4.92 14.24
CA PHE A 182 9.85 5.32 14.63
C PHE A 182 10.82 5.27 13.45
N ILE A 183 10.90 4.15 12.72
CA ILE A 183 11.87 4.00 11.63
C ILE A 183 11.56 4.93 10.45
N ILE A 184 10.28 5.14 10.13
CA ILE A 184 9.87 6.12 9.10
C ILE A 184 10.13 7.55 9.60
N GLY A 185 9.88 7.83 10.89
CA GLY A 185 10.24 9.09 11.53
C GLY A 185 11.74 9.37 11.43
N MET A 186 12.59 8.36 11.63
CA MET A 186 14.04 8.45 11.44
C MET A 186 14.44 8.68 9.98
N LEU A 187 13.71 8.12 9.01
CA LEU A 187 13.91 8.43 7.60
C LEU A 187 13.66 9.93 7.33
N TYR A 188 12.57 10.50 7.85
CA TYR A 188 12.30 11.94 7.71
C TYR A 188 13.33 12.79 8.45
N LEU A 189 13.66 12.41 9.68
CA LEU A 189 14.62 13.13 10.51
C LEU A 189 15.99 13.17 9.85
N THR A 190 16.51 12.04 9.38
CA THR A 190 17.83 12.00 8.73
C THR A 190 17.86 12.82 7.44
N ALA A 191 16.78 12.82 6.64
CA ALA A 191 16.68 13.70 5.47
C ALA A 191 16.69 15.19 5.86
N LEU A 192 15.92 15.56 6.89
CA LEU A 192 15.86 16.95 7.37
C LEU A 192 17.20 17.40 7.96
N LEU A 193 17.83 16.55 8.78
CA LEU A 193 19.16 16.80 9.33
C LEU A 193 20.20 16.95 8.22
N TRP A 194 20.12 16.14 7.16
CA TRP A 194 21.00 16.27 6.02
C TRP A 194 20.80 17.61 5.31
N LEU A 195 19.54 18.02 5.09
CA LEU A 195 19.17 19.31 4.50
C LEU A 195 19.67 20.53 5.28
N ILE A 196 19.63 20.50 6.61
CA ILE A 196 20.05 21.64 7.45
C ILE A 196 21.57 21.66 7.71
N THR A 197 22.25 20.50 7.66
CA THR A 197 23.67 20.41 8.06
C THR A 197 24.66 20.35 6.91
N GLN A 198 24.23 20.02 5.69
CA GLN A 198 25.13 19.82 4.55
C GLN A 198 24.74 20.69 3.37
N SER A 199 25.72 21.11 2.58
CA SER A 199 25.50 21.78 1.31
C SER A 199 25.04 20.78 0.25
N GLN A 200 23.90 21.06 -0.39
CA GLN A 200 23.41 20.37 -1.60
C GLN A 200 23.18 18.84 -1.47
N PRO A 201 22.39 18.37 -0.50
CA PRO A 201 22.08 16.93 -0.34
C PRO A 201 21.36 16.33 -1.55
N VAL A 202 20.55 17.12 -2.26
CA VAL A 202 19.87 16.68 -3.49
C VAL A 202 20.87 16.30 -4.57
N GLU A 203 21.90 17.13 -4.79
CA GLU A 203 22.94 16.85 -5.77
C GLU A 203 23.73 15.59 -5.42
N GLN A 204 24.12 15.46 -4.13
CA GLN A 204 24.79 14.27 -3.61
C GLN A 204 23.97 12.99 -3.86
N MET A 205 22.66 13.04 -3.65
CA MET A 205 21.75 11.92 -3.92
C MET A 205 21.61 11.62 -5.41
N ILE A 206 21.52 12.65 -6.26
CA ILE A 206 21.46 12.47 -7.72
C ILE A 206 22.75 11.77 -8.19
N THR A 207 23.93 12.22 -7.76
CA THR A 207 25.21 11.59 -8.10
C THR A 207 25.31 10.16 -7.58
N TYR A 208 24.75 9.88 -6.40
CA TYR A 208 24.64 8.52 -5.88
C TYR A 208 23.78 7.63 -6.79
N TYR A 209 22.61 8.10 -7.24
CA TYR A 209 21.80 7.35 -8.20
C TYR A 209 22.48 7.19 -9.56
N SER A 210 23.15 8.24 -10.08
CA SER A 210 23.97 8.13 -11.29
C SER A 210 25.04 7.04 -11.16
N SER A 211 25.67 6.93 -9.99
CA SER A 211 26.68 5.90 -9.71
C SER A 211 26.09 4.48 -9.75
N ILE A 212 24.86 4.30 -9.26
CA ILE A 212 24.13 3.02 -9.32
C ILE A 212 23.87 2.61 -10.77
N PHE A 213 23.42 3.52 -11.64
CA PHE A 213 23.10 3.15 -13.04
C PHE A 213 24.33 3.11 -13.96
N SER A 214 25.41 3.81 -13.61
CA SER A 214 26.69 3.76 -14.33
C SER A 214 27.63 2.66 -13.84
N PHE A 215 27.21 1.87 -12.84
CA PHE A 215 28.05 0.84 -12.19
C PHE A 215 29.40 1.38 -11.71
N SER A 216 29.42 2.64 -11.25
CA SER A 216 30.63 3.33 -10.79
C SER A 216 30.58 3.58 -9.28
N ILE A 217 31.73 3.89 -8.68
CA ILE A 217 31.82 4.28 -7.27
C ILE A 217 32.03 5.80 -7.12
N ASN A 218 31.64 6.57 -8.13
CA ASN A 218 31.87 8.01 -8.24
C ASN A 218 30.77 8.81 -7.50
N TYR A 219 30.63 8.56 -6.20
CA TYR A 219 29.75 9.30 -5.31
C TYR A 219 30.48 9.65 -4.02
N SER A 220 30.08 10.77 -3.42
CA SER A 220 30.52 11.17 -2.09
C SER A 220 29.30 11.53 -1.28
N LEU A 221 29.05 10.75 -0.21
CA LEU A 221 27.97 11.01 0.72
C LEU A 221 28.58 11.30 2.11
N PRO A 222 28.14 12.36 2.80
CA PRO A 222 28.50 12.59 4.18
C PRO A 222 27.88 11.49 5.06
N PHE A 223 28.35 11.36 6.31
CA PHE A 223 27.86 10.35 7.25
C PHE A 223 26.33 10.34 7.37
N ILE A 224 25.70 11.52 7.49
CA ILE A 224 24.25 11.63 7.58
C ILE A 224 23.53 11.13 6.32
N GLY A 225 24.13 11.32 5.15
CA GLY A 225 23.62 10.80 3.87
C GLY A 225 23.72 9.29 3.79
N ILE A 226 24.86 8.71 4.20
CA ILE A 226 25.02 7.26 4.31
C ILE A 226 23.99 6.67 5.27
N LEU A 227 23.79 7.29 6.44
CA LEU A 227 22.82 6.84 7.43
C LEU A 227 21.39 6.89 6.87
N HIS A 228 21.01 7.99 6.20
CA HIS A 228 19.72 8.11 5.53
C HIS A 228 19.51 7.01 4.49
N THR A 229 20.51 6.76 3.63
CA THR A 229 20.46 5.68 2.64
C THR A 229 20.32 4.31 3.31
N LEU A 230 21.08 4.02 4.36
CA LEU A 230 20.99 2.74 5.07
C LEU A 230 19.61 2.51 5.70
N ILE A 231 18.98 3.54 6.27
CA ILE A 231 17.61 3.47 6.79
C ILE A 231 16.62 3.19 5.65
N ALA A 232 16.77 3.87 4.50
CA ALA A 232 15.93 3.62 3.33
C ALA A 232 16.09 2.18 2.81
N LEU A 233 17.30 1.67 2.70
CA LEU A 233 17.57 0.28 2.28
C LEU A 233 16.99 -0.74 3.26
N PHE A 234 17.13 -0.48 4.56
CA PHE A 234 16.50 -1.30 5.59
C PHE A 234 14.97 -1.32 5.42
N LEU A 235 14.35 -0.17 5.17
CA LEU A 235 12.90 -0.10 4.91
C LEU A 235 12.49 -0.92 3.69
N PHE A 236 13.27 -0.91 2.61
CA PHE A 236 13.01 -1.75 1.44
C PHE A 236 13.00 -3.23 1.81
N LEU A 237 13.96 -3.68 2.63
CA LEU A 237 14.00 -5.07 3.09
C LEU A 237 12.89 -5.40 4.10
N TYR A 238 12.51 -4.44 4.93
CA TYR A 238 11.60 -4.63 6.06
C TYR A 238 10.12 -4.58 5.66
N ILE A 239 9.75 -3.62 4.81
CA ILE A 239 8.36 -3.36 4.39
C ILE A 239 7.60 -4.63 3.98
N PRO A 240 8.16 -5.52 3.12
CA PRO A 240 7.46 -6.72 2.70
C PRO A 240 7.03 -7.63 3.86
N PHE A 241 7.73 -7.64 4.99
CA PHE A 241 7.43 -8.52 6.12
C PHE A 241 6.48 -7.92 7.15
N THR A 242 5.96 -6.72 6.91
CA THR A 242 5.18 -5.98 7.91
C THR A 242 3.76 -5.67 7.46
N HIS A 243 2.96 -5.15 8.39
CA HIS A 243 1.66 -4.54 8.09
C HIS A 243 1.76 -3.36 7.10
N MET A 244 2.94 -2.79 6.86
CA MET A 244 3.11 -1.70 5.90
C MET A 244 2.80 -2.14 4.47
N THR A 245 2.83 -3.45 4.14
CA THR A 245 2.42 -3.94 2.80
C THR A 245 1.03 -3.45 2.36
N HIS A 246 0.19 -3.00 3.30
CA HIS A 246 -1.08 -2.36 2.98
C HIS A 246 -0.94 -1.24 1.94
N PHE A 247 0.19 -0.52 1.86
CA PHE A 247 0.35 0.58 0.90
C PHE A 247 0.15 0.09 -0.54
N PHE A 248 0.80 -1.00 -0.96
CA PHE A 248 0.66 -1.50 -2.34
C PHE A 248 -0.59 -2.36 -2.49
N THR A 249 -0.94 -3.18 -1.48
CA THR A 249 -2.14 -4.02 -1.59
C THR A 249 -3.40 -3.17 -1.66
N LYS A 250 -3.44 -2.00 -1.00
CA LYS A 250 -4.58 -1.07 -1.11
C LYS A 250 -4.78 -0.57 -2.55
N PHE A 251 -3.72 -0.28 -3.31
CA PHE A 251 -3.90 0.09 -4.72
C PHE A 251 -4.43 -1.07 -5.58
N PHE A 252 -3.98 -2.31 -5.35
CA PHE A 252 -4.29 -3.43 -6.25
C PHE A 252 -5.50 -4.28 -5.86
N THR A 253 -5.84 -4.34 -4.57
CA THR A 253 -6.84 -5.28 -4.06
C THR A 253 -7.98 -4.59 -3.32
N TYR A 254 -7.91 -3.29 -3.03
CA TYR A 254 -8.93 -2.62 -2.22
C TYR A 254 -10.30 -2.61 -2.89
N HIS A 255 -10.37 -2.37 -4.20
CA HIS A 255 -11.62 -2.46 -4.95
C HIS A 255 -12.20 -3.88 -4.92
N LYS A 256 -11.36 -4.91 -5.07
CA LYS A 256 -11.80 -6.31 -4.98
C LYS A 256 -12.30 -6.66 -3.59
N VAL A 257 -11.61 -6.24 -2.54
CA VAL A 257 -12.04 -6.57 -1.18
C VAL A 257 -13.31 -5.83 -0.79
N ARG A 258 -13.38 -4.52 -1.09
CA ARG A 258 -14.45 -3.64 -0.60
C ARG A 258 -15.70 -3.68 -1.47
N TRP A 259 -15.53 -3.78 -2.80
CA TRP A 259 -16.59 -3.55 -3.76
C TRP A 259 -16.81 -4.71 -4.73
N GLU A 260 -16.09 -5.85 -4.61
CA GLU A 260 -16.32 -6.97 -5.54
C GLU A 260 -17.73 -7.52 -5.39
N ASP A 261 -18.53 -7.24 -6.40
CA ASP A 261 -19.94 -7.58 -6.52
C ASP A 261 -20.19 -8.49 -7.74
N GLU A 262 -19.15 -9.00 -8.41
CA GLU A 262 -19.33 -9.82 -9.62
C GLU A 262 -20.28 -11.00 -9.36
N PRO A 263 -21.40 -11.12 -10.11
CA PRO A 263 -22.38 -12.18 -9.87
C PRO A 263 -21.84 -13.55 -10.30
N ASN A 264 -22.20 -14.58 -9.54
CA ASN A 264 -21.90 -15.95 -9.92
C ASN A 264 -22.96 -16.46 -10.92
N VAL A 265 -22.69 -16.29 -12.21
CA VAL A 265 -23.56 -16.77 -13.31
C VAL A 265 -23.03 -18.08 -13.91
N LYS A 266 -23.93 -18.87 -14.50
CA LYS A 266 -23.58 -20.15 -15.14
C LYS A 266 -22.57 -19.94 -16.28
N GLY A 267 -21.51 -20.74 -16.31
CA GLY A 267 -20.43 -20.66 -17.28
C GLY A 267 -19.42 -19.53 -17.04
N SER A 268 -19.53 -18.78 -15.93
CA SER A 268 -18.58 -17.72 -15.61
C SER A 268 -17.27 -18.26 -15.03
N LYS A 269 -16.21 -17.46 -15.14
CA LYS A 269 -14.94 -17.71 -14.43
C LYS A 269 -15.12 -17.74 -12.91
N MET A 270 -16.10 -16.99 -12.38
CA MET A 270 -16.45 -17.01 -10.96
C MET A 270 -16.97 -18.39 -10.55
N GLN A 271 -17.86 -18.98 -11.35
CA GLN A 271 -18.36 -20.34 -11.10
C GLN A 271 -17.22 -21.36 -11.08
N GLU A 272 -16.28 -21.27 -12.03
CA GLU A 272 -15.12 -22.16 -12.08
C GLU A 272 -14.25 -22.04 -10.81
N LYS A 273 -13.98 -20.81 -10.36
CA LYS A 273 -13.22 -20.56 -9.12
C LYS A 273 -13.91 -21.11 -7.89
N ILE A 274 -15.23 -20.92 -7.78
CA ILE A 274 -16.03 -21.44 -6.66
C ILE A 274 -16.03 -22.98 -6.70
N ALA A 275 -16.24 -23.58 -7.87
CA ALA A 275 -16.23 -25.03 -8.03
C ALA A 275 -14.89 -25.65 -7.57
N LYS A 276 -13.76 -25.04 -7.95
CA LYS A 276 -12.42 -25.43 -7.46
C LYS A 276 -12.31 -25.32 -5.94
N GLN A 277 -12.85 -24.26 -5.34
CA GLN A 277 -12.79 -24.07 -3.88
C GLN A 277 -13.69 -25.02 -3.09
N LEU A 278 -14.84 -25.41 -3.64
CA LEU A 278 -15.71 -26.40 -3.01
C LEU A 278 -15.05 -27.78 -2.89
N GLN A 279 -14.01 -28.05 -3.68
CA GLN A 279 -13.20 -29.28 -3.57
C GLN A 279 -12.22 -29.25 -2.39
N ASN A 280 -11.97 -28.08 -1.78
CA ASN A 280 -11.07 -27.99 -0.62
C ASN A 280 -11.66 -28.72 0.60
N PRO A 281 -10.84 -29.47 1.36
CA PRO A 281 -11.29 -30.12 2.58
C PRO A 281 -11.63 -29.10 3.66
N VAL A 282 -12.68 -29.38 4.43
CA VAL A 282 -13.02 -28.67 5.66
C VAL A 282 -12.21 -29.32 6.78
N THR A 283 -11.09 -28.67 7.15
CA THR A 283 -10.09 -29.23 8.07
C THR A 283 -10.49 -29.19 9.55
N TRP A 284 -11.60 -28.54 9.87
CA TRP A 284 -12.17 -28.48 11.21
C TRP A 284 -13.38 -29.41 11.35
N ALA A 285 -13.66 -29.83 12.58
CA ALA A 285 -14.80 -30.68 12.90
C ALA A 285 -15.96 -29.84 13.43
N ALA A 286 -17.14 -30.05 12.88
CA ALA A 286 -18.40 -29.50 13.34
C ALA A 286 -19.53 -30.50 13.01
N PRO A 287 -19.87 -31.39 13.95
CA PRO A 287 -20.85 -32.46 13.72
C PRO A 287 -22.22 -31.93 13.25
N HIS A 288 -22.67 -30.79 13.77
CA HIS A 288 -23.96 -30.17 13.45
C HIS A 288 -24.14 -29.77 11.97
N ILE A 289 -23.05 -29.71 11.19
CA ILE A 289 -23.11 -29.54 9.72
C ILE A 289 -22.43 -30.69 8.98
N GLY A 290 -22.12 -31.82 9.64
CA GLY A 290 -21.48 -32.98 9.02
C GLY A 290 -19.99 -32.81 8.66
N ALA A 291 -19.34 -31.74 9.16
CA ALA A 291 -17.91 -31.53 8.96
C ALA A 291 -17.09 -32.41 9.94
N ASP A 292 -16.24 -33.29 9.41
CA ASP A 292 -15.45 -34.28 10.15
C ASP A 292 -13.94 -34.04 10.12
N GLY A 293 -13.51 -32.87 9.61
CA GLY A 293 -12.11 -32.54 9.42
C GLY A 293 -11.47 -33.11 8.14
N LYS A 294 -12.20 -33.90 7.33
CA LYS A 294 -11.68 -34.57 6.13
C LYS A 294 -12.51 -34.31 4.87
N LYS A 295 -13.84 -34.27 5.01
CA LYS A 295 -14.76 -34.04 3.89
C LYS A 295 -14.55 -32.66 3.27
N ASN A 296 -14.75 -32.57 1.96
CA ASN A 296 -14.81 -31.28 1.27
C ASN A 296 -16.22 -30.68 1.32
N TRP A 297 -16.34 -29.42 0.92
CA TRP A 297 -17.63 -28.73 0.92
C TRP A 297 -18.69 -29.42 0.09
N ILE A 298 -18.32 -30.01 -1.06
CA ILE A 298 -19.27 -30.74 -1.92
C ILE A 298 -19.88 -31.92 -1.14
N ALA A 299 -19.05 -32.73 -0.51
CA ALA A 299 -19.50 -33.89 0.26
C ALA A 299 -20.37 -33.49 1.46
N ILE A 300 -20.09 -32.34 2.08
CA ILE A 300 -20.87 -31.83 3.20
C ILE A 300 -22.26 -31.35 2.73
N VAL A 301 -22.34 -30.56 1.67
CA VAL A 301 -23.63 -29.98 1.24
C VAL A 301 -24.54 -30.96 0.50
N THR A 302 -23.99 -32.08 -0.02
CA THR A 302 -24.79 -33.14 -0.66
C THR A 302 -25.18 -34.26 0.31
N GLN A 303 -24.65 -34.27 1.53
CA GLN A 303 -25.03 -35.26 2.53
C GLN A 303 -26.45 -34.98 3.03
N PRO A 304 -27.30 -36.01 3.14
CA PRO A 304 -28.60 -35.87 3.80
C PRO A 304 -28.37 -35.50 5.26
N ILE A 305 -29.05 -34.45 5.73
CA ILE A 305 -29.02 -34.03 7.14
C ILE A 305 -29.65 -35.16 7.95
N ASN A 306 -28.87 -35.79 8.83
CA ASN A 306 -29.39 -36.82 9.72
C ASN A 306 -30.19 -36.12 10.83
N LYS A 307 -31.46 -36.50 11.02
CA LYS A 307 -32.37 -35.81 11.95
C LYS A 307 -31.89 -35.88 13.41
N GLU A 308 -31.12 -36.91 13.76
CA GLU A 308 -30.55 -37.09 15.09
C GLU A 308 -29.49 -36.01 15.46
N ASP A 309 -28.83 -35.41 14.46
CA ASP A 309 -27.83 -34.35 14.67
C ASP A 309 -28.46 -32.97 14.91
N LEU A 310 -29.76 -32.81 14.63
CA LEU A 310 -30.52 -31.58 14.90
C LEU A 310 -31.05 -31.49 16.34
N ASP A 311 -31.05 -32.60 17.08
CA ASP A 311 -31.60 -32.72 18.43
C ASP A 311 -30.54 -32.51 19.54
N VAL A 312 -29.33 -32.06 19.19
CA VAL A 312 -28.33 -31.66 20.18
C VAL A 312 -28.71 -30.30 20.78
N LYS A 313 -29.45 -30.35 21.90
CA LYS A 313 -29.63 -29.24 22.84
C LYS A 313 -28.32 -28.90 23.55
#